data_AF-A0A094HL94-F1
#
_entry.id   AF-A0A094HL94-F1
#
_cell.length_a   1.000
_cell.length_b   1.000
_cell.length_c   1.000
_cell.angle_alpha   90.00
_cell.angle_beta   90.00
_cell.angle_gamma   90.00
#
_symmetry.space_group_name_H-M   'P 1'
#
loop_
_entity.id
_entity.type
_entity.pdbx_description
1 polymer ?
#
loop_
_entity_poly.entity_id
_entity_poly.type
_entity_poly.pdbx_seq_one_letter_code
_entity_poly.pdbx_strand_id
1 'polypeptide(L)'
;MATSSPTIPAYKTAFLESCLSANVLTFGTYTLKSGRQSPYFFNAGSFHSAPLLSAIAQAYAHTIVSFLAANPSVPKPDVIFGPAYKGIPLACATLLELHRLDPETWANVSYSFDRKEVKDHGEGGSIVGAPLKGKNVLVIDDVITAGTAMRDTLVKVAREGGTVVGFAVALDREEKMPGPKEKEGIDDGEARGSAMGQIRGEFGVRTASIATLGDLIELLRGKGSEEDVKRMEAYRARYKASHEGAAVGTEAIVEAVQRLERRISRAEEGDLEQILDSCLPRVDDLGRCMEVFVGEERGDGEVPWVGVEELVEEGAGVGAGA
;
A
#
# COMPACT_ATOMS: atom_id res chain seq x y z
N MET A 1 1.17 -40.09 12.05
CA MET A 1 0.28 -39.32 11.14
C MET A 1 1.17 -38.32 10.43
N ALA A 2 1.36 -38.47 9.11
CA ALA A 2 2.12 -37.51 8.32
C ALA A 2 1.33 -36.19 8.33
N THR A 3 1.86 -35.17 8.98
CA THR A 3 1.36 -33.80 8.89
C THR A 3 1.57 -33.36 7.44
N SER A 4 0.50 -33.33 6.64
CA SER A 4 0.57 -32.74 5.29
C SER A 4 1.02 -31.29 5.45
N SER A 5 2.21 -30.96 4.94
CA SER A 5 2.65 -29.56 4.85
C SER A 5 1.56 -28.75 4.14
N PRO A 6 1.29 -27.51 4.57
CA PRO A 6 0.27 -26.69 3.93
C PRO A 6 0.61 -26.49 2.45
N THR A 7 -0.22 -27.05 1.57
CA THR A 7 -0.02 -26.94 0.12
C THR A 7 -0.30 -25.51 -0.32
N ILE A 8 0.70 -24.84 -0.91
CA ILE A 8 0.54 -23.53 -1.54
C ILE A 8 -0.55 -23.61 -2.62
N PRO A 9 -1.56 -22.73 -2.64
CA PRO A 9 -2.58 -22.70 -3.69
C PRO A 9 -1.99 -22.65 -5.10
N ALA A 10 -2.62 -23.33 -6.06
CA ALA A 10 -2.07 -23.51 -7.41
C ALA A 10 -1.73 -22.19 -8.13
N TYR A 11 -2.57 -21.16 -8.00
CA TYR A 11 -2.31 -19.85 -8.61
C TYR A 11 -1.08 -19.15 -8.01
N LYS A 12 -0.82 -19.33 -6.69
CA LYS A 12 0.39 -18.81 -6.04
C LYS A 12 1.61 -19.56 -6.52
N THR A 13 1.54 -20.89 -6.62
CA THR A 13 2.64 -21.72 -7.13
C THR A 13 3.01 -21.31 -8.56
N ALA A 14 2.02 -21.18 -9.46
CA ALA A 14 2.26 -20.76 -10.85
C ALA A 14 2.89 -19.36 -10.94
N PHE A 15 2.44 -18.42 -10.10
CA PHE A 15 3.04 -17.09 -10.00
C PHE A 15 4.50 -17.14 -9.53
N LEU A 16 4.79 -17.87 -8.45
CA LEU A 16 6.13 -17.99 -7.90
C LEU A 16 7.09 -18.69 -8.86
N GLU A 17 6.63 -19.72 -9.57
CA GLU A 17 7.41 -20.38 -10.63
C GLU A 17 7.74 -19.42 -11.76
N SER A 18 6.77 -18.62 -12.22
CA SER A 18 7.00 -17.58 -13.22
C SER A 18 8.04 -16.56 -12.74
N CYS A 19 7.98 -16.18 -11.45
CA CYS A 19 8.94 -15.26 -10.86
C CYS A 19 10.37 -15.84 -10.82
N LEU A 20 10.52 -17.12 -10.47
CA LEU A 20 11.81 -17.80 -10.44
C LEU A 20 12.39 -17.93 -11.85
N SER A 21 11.59 -18.40 -12.82
CA SER A 21 12.04 -18.58 -14.21
C SER A 21 12.50 -17.28 -14.86
N ALA A 22 11.94 -16.14 -14.47
CA ALA A 22 12.30 -14.83 -14.98
C ALA A 22 13.28 -14.04 -14.10
N ASN A 23 13.85 -14.65 -13.04
CA ASN A 23 14.71 -13.97 -12.07
C ASN A 23 14.07 -12.72 -11.43
N VAL A 24 12.74 -12.68 -11.36
CA VAL A 24 11.98 -11.69 -10.57
C VAL A 24 12.17 -11.99 -9.09
N LEU A 25 12.15 -13.28 -8.72
CA LEU A 25 12.47 -13.79 -7.40
C LEU A 25 13.80 -14.53 -7.48
N THR A 26 14.75 -14.18 -6.63
CA THR A 26 16.07 -14.80 -6.56
C THR A 26 16.50 -15.06 -5.12
N PHE A 27 17.35 -16.07 -4.93
CA PHE A 27 17.91 -16.45 -3.64
C PHE A 27 19.43 -16.24 -3.65
N GLY A 28 19.97 -15.72 -2.55
CA GLY A 28 21.35 -15.24 -2.51
C GLY A 28 21.61 -14.41 -1.26
N THR A 29 22.45 -13.39 -1.37
CA THR A 29 22.66 -12.40 -0.29
C THR A 29 22.48 -11.01 -0.88
N TYR A 30 21.52 -10.26 -0.36
CA TYR A 30 21.13 -8.95 -0.87
C TYR A 30 21.05 -7.93 0.25
N THR A 31 21.51 -6.71 -0.01
CA THR A 31 21.32 -5.58 0.90
C THR A 31 20.03 -4.84 0.52
N LEU A 32 19.07 -4.80 1.45
CA LEU A 32 17.80 -4.09 1.24
C LEU A 32 17.96 -2.59 1.45
N LYS A 33 16.96 -1.80 1.03
CA LYS A 33 16.91 -0.34 1.32
C LYS A 33 16.97 -0.02 2.82
N SER A 34 16.55 -0.96 3.67
CA SER A 34 16.64 -0.84 5.12
C SER A 34 18.05 -1.07 5.68
N GLY A 35 19.01 -1.56 4.87
CA GLY A 35 20.32 -2.02 5.34
C GLY A 35 20.39 -3.51 5.70
N ARG A 36 19.23 -4.21 5.76
CA ARG A 36 19.15 -5.64 6.07
C ARG A 36 19.85 -6.50 5.02
N GLN A 37 20.55 -7.53 5.48
CA GLN A 37 21.04 -8.63 4.64
C GLN A 37 19.94 -9.69 4.47
N SER A 38 19.31 -9.72 3.30
CA SER A 38 18.22 -10.62 2.93
C SER A 38 18.72 -11.84 2.16
N PRO A 39 18.26 -13.06 2.47
CA PRO A 39 18.60 -14.28 1.74
C PRO A 39 17.86 -14.41 0.40
N TYR A 40 16.98 -13.45 0.08
CA TYR A 40 16.21 -13.40 -1.15
C TYR A 40 15.99 -11.97 -1.62
N PHE A 41 15.68 -11.80 -2.91
CA PHE A 41 15.29 -10.53 -3.48
C PHE A 41 14.10 -10.72 -4.41
N PHE A 42 13.18 -9.75 -4.37
CA PHE A 42 12.00 -9.72 -5.22
C PHE A 42 11.97 -8.39 -5.98
N ASN A 43 12.21 -8.45 -7.30
CA ASN A 43 12.24 -7.28 -8.16
C ASN A 43 10.91 -7.11 -8.90
N ALA A 44 9.97 -6.41 -8.28
CA ALA A 44 8.70 -6.07 -8.92
C ALA A 44 8.86 -5.21 -10.20
N GLY A 45 9.99 -4.54 -10.40
CA GLY A 45 10.26 -3.80 -11.64
C GLY A 45 10.45 -4.71 -12.87
N SER A 46 10.65 -6.01 -12.66
CA SER A 46 10.89 -6.97 -13.74
C SER A 46 9.60 -7.48 -14.43
N PHE A 47 8.40 -7.09 -13.97
CA PHE A 47 7.14 -7.44 -14.63
C PHE A 47 6.87 -6.58 -15.89
N HIS A 48 7.71 -6.74 -16.91
CA HIS A 48 7.67 -5.91 -18.13
C HIS A 48 7.23 -6.66 -19.40
N SER A 49 7.21 -7.99 -19.39
CA SER A 49 6.79 -8.80 -20.54
C SER A 49 5.34 -9.26 -20.41
N ALA A 50 4.68 -9.52 -21.54
CA ALA A 50 3.28 -9.96 -21.54
C ALA A 50 3.03 -11.23 -20.70
N PRO A 51 3.86 -12.29 -20.76
CA PRO A 51 3.68 -13.47 -19.90
C PRO A 51 3.80 -13.13 -18.41
N LEU A 52 4.75 -12.26 -18.03
CA LEU A 52 4.94 -11.87 -16.64
C LEU A 52 3.79 -11.01 -16.12
N LEU A 53 3.33 -10.04 -16.93
CA LEU A 53 2.16 -9.22 -16.59
C LEU A 53 0.90 -10.08 -16.45
N SER A 54 0.70 -11.06 -17.34
CA SER A 54 -0.43 -11.98 -17.23
C SER A 54 -0.34 -12.85 -15.97
N ALA A 55 0.84 -13.37 -15.64
CA ALA A 55 1.04 -14.19 -14.44
C ALA A 55 0.72 -13.41 -13.15
N ILE A 56 1.21 -12.17 -13.00
CA ILE A 56 0.93 -11.36 -11.82
C ILE A 56 -0.55 -10.91 -11.75
N ALA A 57 -1.15 -10.53 -12.89
CA ALA A 57 -2.54 -10.11 -12.93
C ALA A 57 -3.51 -11.25 -12.56
N GLN A 58 -3.27 -12.46 -13.08
CA GLN A 58 -4.05 -13.65 -12.69
C GLN A 58 -3.90 -13.94 -11.20
N ALA A 59 -2.68 -13.86 -10.68
CA ALA A 59 -2.42 -14.10 -9.27
C ALA A 59 -3.11 -13.08 -8.36
N TYR A 60 -3.13 -11.79 -8.75
CA TYR A 60 -3.91 -10.77 -8.05
C TYR A 60 -5.40 -11.08 -8.08
N ALA A 61 -5.96 -11.38 -9.25
CA ALA A 61 -7.38 -11.65 -9.41
C ALA A 61 -7.84 -12.79 -8.49
N HIS A 62 -7.11 -13.92 -8.48
CA HIS A 62 -7.39 -15.04 -7.58
C HIS A 62 -7.20 -14.68 -6.09
N THR A 63 -6.18 -13.88 -5.77
CA THR A 63 -5.96 -13.41 -4.40
C THR A 63 -7.10 -12.54 -3.91
N ILE A 64 -7.60 -11.62 -4.74
CA ILE A 64 -8.70 -10.72 -4.41
C ILE A 64 -10.00 -11.50 -4.22
N VAL A 65 -10.31 -12.43 -5.12
CA VAL A 65 -11.49 -13.31 -4.99
C VAL A 65 -11.43 -14.10 -3.68
N SER A 66 -10.29 -14.72 -3.39
CA SER A 66 -10.09 -15.51 -2.16
C SER A 66 -10.16 -14.63 -0.90
N PHE A 67 -9.59 -13.44 -0.97
CA PHE A 67 -9.61 -12.46 0.12
C PHE A 67 -11.03 -12.02 0.45
N LEU A 68 -11.82 -11.62 -0.55
CA LEU A 68 -13.21 -11.20 -0.33
C LEU A 68 -14.08 -12.35 0.20
N ALA A 69 -13.90 -13.57 -0.33
CA ALA A 69 -14.62 -14.75 0.15
C ALA A 69 -14.29 -15.09 1.62
N ALA A 70 -13.02 -14.96 2.02
CA ALA A 70 -12.58 -15.18 3.40
C ALA A 70 -12.96 -14.02 4.35
N ASN A 71 -13.36 -12.87 3.81
CA ASN A 71 -13.61 -11.64 4.55
C ASN A 71 -14.96 -11.02 4.16
N PRO A 72 -16.09 -11.66 4.50
CA PRO A 72 -17.42 -11.20 4.06
C PRO A 72 -17.81 -9.82 4.60
N SER A 73 -17.13 -9.31 5.63
CA SER A 73 -17.31 -7.96 6.15
C SER A 73 -16.60 -6.87 5.32
N VAL A 74 -15.71 -7.25 4.39
CA VAL A 74 -15.07 -6.31 3.48
C VAL A 74 -16.01 -6.08 2.29
N PRO A 75 -16.47 -4.84 2.05
CA PRO A 75 -17.32 -4.55 0.90
C PRO A 75 -16.63 -4.92 -0.41
N LYS A 76 -17.42 -5.39 -1.37
CA LYS A 76 -16.95 -5.56 -2.74
C LYS A 76 -16.51 -4.19 -3.29
N PRO A 77 -15.34 -4.11 -3.94
CA PRO A 77 -14.88 -2.84 -4.50
C PRO A 77 -15.72 -2.42 -5.69
N ASP A 78 -16.00 -1.12 -5.77
CA ASP A 78 -16.49 -0.46 -6.97
C ASP A 78 -15.32 -0.04 -7.89
N VAL A 79 -14.15 0.21 -7.29
CA VAL A 79 -12.95 0.67 -7.99
C VAL A 79 -11.72 -0.13 -7.55
N ILE A 80 -10.96 -0.62 -8.52
CA ILE A 80 -9.59 -1.10 -8.34
C ILE A 80 -8.64 0.09 -8.54
N PHE A 81 -7.92 0.47 -7.49
CA PHE A 81 -7.05 1.64 -7.50
C PHE A 81 -5.56 1.26 -7.53
N GLY A 82 -4.82 1.85 -8.47
CA GLY A 82 -3.39 1.58 -8.64
C GLY A 82 -2.54 2.83 -8.42
N PRO A 83 -1.84 2.98 -7.28
CA PRO A 83 -1.04 4.17 -7.02
C PRO A 83 0.08 4.36 -8.05
N ALA A 84 0.32 5.60 -8.45
CA ALA A 84 1.34 5.92 -9.44
C ALA A 84 2.77 5.65 -8.93
N TYR A 85 3.65 5.04 -9.73
CA TYR A 85 3.46 4.64 -11.13
C TYR A 85 3.17 3.15 -11.31
N LYS A 86 3.67 2.32 -10.41
CA LYS A 86 3.69 0.86 -10.58
C LYS A 86 2.31 0.22 -10.43
N GLY A 87 1.45 0.80 -9.59
CA GLY A 87 0.09 0.31 -9.40
C GLY A 87 -0.78 0.45 -10.64
N ILE A 88 -0.49 1.41 -11.52
CA ILE A 88 -1.30 1.71 -12.72
C ILE A 88 -1.45 0.47 -13.62
N PRO A 89 -0.37 -0.14 -14.17
CA PRO A 89 -0.51 -1.33 -15.00
C PRO A 89 -1.10 -2.52 -14.24
N LEU A 90 -0.83 -2.63 -12.94
CA LEU A 90 -1.33 -3.73 -12.10
C LEU A 90 -2.85 -3.64 -11.91
N ALA A 91 -3.38 -2.46 -11.61
CA ALA A 91 -4.81 -2.22 -11.47
C ALA A 91 -5.56 -2.52 -12.77
N CYS A 92 -5.06 -2.00 -13.89
CA CYS A 92 -5.64 -2.23 -15.22
C CYS A 92 -5.68 -3.73 -15.57
N ALA A 93 -4.54 -4.41 -15.48
CA ALA A 93 -4.45 -5.82 -15.87
C ALA A 93 -5.25 -6.73 -14.92
N THR A 94 -5.24 -6.43 -13.62
CA THR A 94 -6.00 -7.19 -12.63
C THR A 94 -7.51 -7.07 -12.85
N LEU A 95 -8.02 -5.87 -13.16
CA LEU A 95 -9.45 -5.69 -13.43
C LEU A 95 -9.91 -6.54 -14.64
N LEU A 96 -9.09 -6.60 -15.69
CA LEU A 96 -9.37 -7.44 -16.85
C LEU A 96 -9.41 -8.93 -16.47
N GLU A 97 -8.47 -9.40 -15.65
CA GLU A 97 -8.46 -10.79 -15.19
C GLU A 97 -9.62 -11.11 -14.25
N LEU A 98 -10.00 -10.19 -13.35
CA LEU A 98 -11.20 -10.32 -12.52
C LEU A 98 -12.47 -10.47 -13.37
N HIS A 99 -12.64 -9.61 -14.37
CA HIS A 99 -13.74 -9.71 -15.34
C HIS A 99 -13.71 -11.01 -16.13
N ARG A 100 -12.53 -11.50 -16.51
CA ARG A 100 -12.40 -12.80 -17.21
C ARG A 100 -12.81 -13.98 -16.33
N LEU A 101 -12.51 -13.93 -15.02
CA LEU A 101 -12.88 -14.99 -14.08
C LEU A 101 -14.39 -15.07 -13.84
N ASP A 102 -15.05 -13.91 -13.72
CA ASP A 102 -16.49 -13.83 -13.50
C ASP A 102 -17.07 -12.52 -14.09
N PRO A 103 -17.49 -12.53 -15.36
CA PRO A 103 -17.95 -11.33 -16.05
C PRO A 103 -19.13 -10.66 -15.36
N GLU A 104 -20.07 -11.44 -14.81
CA GLU A 104 -21.28 -10.92 -14.18
C GLU A 104 -20.95 -10.21 -12.86
N THR A 105 -20.12 -10.84 -12.02
CA THR A 105 -19.70 -10.23 -10.76
C THR A 105 -18.90 -8.96 -11.02
N TRP A 106 -17.97 -8.93 -11.99
CA TRP A 106 -17.04 -7.81 -12.11
C TRP A 106 -17.44 -6.76 -13.16
N ALA A 107 -18.58 -6.91 -13.85
CA ALA A 107 -19.04 -6.02 -14.93
C ALA A 107 -19.09 -4.52 -14.58
N ASN A 108 -19.45 -4.18 -13.34
CA ASN A 108 -19.63 -2.80 -12.90
C ASN A 108 -18.44 -2.23 -12.12
N VAL A 109 -17.35 -2.99 -12.00
CA VAL A 109 -16.13 -2.55 -11.31
C VAL A 109 -15.28 -1.76 -12.28
N SER A 110 -14.83 -0.58 -11.85
CA SER A 110 -13.95 0.29 -12.63
C SER A 110 -12.52 0.26 -12.10
N TYR A 111 -11.60 0.93 -12.80
CA TYR A 111 -10.26 1.20 -12.28
C TYR A 111 -10.00 2.70 -12.20
N SER A 112 -9.05 3.07 -11.35
CA SER A 112 -8.60 4.46 -11.19
C SER A 112 -7.16 4.51 -10.68
N PHE A 113 -6.48 5.64 -10.86
CA PHE A 113 -5.11 5.85 -10.37
C PHE A 113 -4.83 7.35 -10.16
N ASP A 114 -3.84 7.67 -9.33
CA ASP A 114 -3.42 9.06 -9.10
C ASP A 114 -2.36 9.53 -10.10
N ARG A 115 -2.23 10.85 -10.23
CA ARG A 115 -1.08 11.54 -10.81
C ARG A 115 -0.15 11.99 -9.67
N LYS A 116 1.16 12.06 -9.95
CA LYS A 116 2.13 12.69 -9.02
C LYS A 116 2.00 14.21 -8.99
N GLU A 117 1.59 14.80 -10.10
CA GLU A 117 1.39 16.24 -10.24
C GLU A 117 -0.04 16.50 -10.70
N VAL A 118 -0.69 17.48 -10.07
CA VAL A 118 -2.00 17.97 -10.49
C VAL A 118 -1.81 18.70 -11.82
N LYS A 119 -2.73 18.49 -12.76
CA LYS A 119 -2.74 19.26 -14.00
C LYS A 119 -3.77 20.37 -13.90
N ASP A 120 -3.35 21.58 -14.24
CA ASP A 120 -4.19 22.78 -14.21
C ASP A 120 -5.01 22.98 -15.50
N HIS A 121 -4.87 22.08 -16.48
CA HIS A 121 -5.51 22.20 -17.80
C HIS A 121 -6.07 20.83 -18.30
N GLY A 122 -7.23 20.83 -18.95
CA GLY A 122 -7.93 19.61 -19.44
C GLY A 122 -9.03 19.14 -18.48
N GLU A 123 -9.20 17.81 -18.30
CA GLU A 123 -10.13 17.26 -17.28
C GLU A 123 -9.73 17.59 -15.82
N GLY A 124 -8.53 18.15 -15.61
CA GLY A 124 -8.04 18.60 -14.29
C GLY A 124 -7.82 17.47 -13.28
N GLY A 125 -7.38 17.84 -12.07
CA GLY A 125 -7.38 16.97 -10.90
C GLY A 125 -6.23 15.96 -10.78
N SER A 126 -6.24 15.25 -9.65
CA SER A 126 -5.22 14.25 -9.26
C SER A 126 -5.54 12.83 -9.66
N ILE A 127 -6.76 12.53 -10.14
CA ILE A 127 -7.27 11.18 -10.38
C ILE A 127 -7.56 10.96 -11.87
N VAL A 128 -7.25 9.76 -12.36
CA VAL A 128 -7.56 9.32 -13.72
C VAL A 128 -8.35 8.01 -13.66
N GLY A 129 -9.42 7.92 -14.45
CA GLY A 129 -10.33 6.77 -14.44
C GLY A 129 -11.63 7.10 -13.71
N ALA A 130 -12.21 6.12 -13.02
CA ALA A 130 -13.47 6.33 -12.31
C ALA A 130 -13.31 7.32 -11.13
N PRO A 131 -14.33 8.17 -10.86
CA PRO A 131 -14.35 9.03 -9.69
C PRO A 131 -14.49 8.19 -8.41
N LEU A 132 -13.87 8.65 -7.31
CA LEU A 132 -13.80 7.89 -6.06
C LEU A 132 -14.94 8.24 -5.08
N LYS A 133 -15.63 9.36 -5.27
CA LYS A 133 -16.66 9.85 -4.34
C LYS A 133 -17.76 8.80 -4.11
N GLY A 134 -17.92 8.38 -2.85
CA GLY A 134 -18.90 7.39 -2.41
C GLY A 134 -18.62 5.96 -2.87
N LYS A 135 -17.38 5.65 -3.30
CA LYS A 135 -16.98 4.34 -3.80
C LYS A 135 -16.14 3.56 -2.80
N ASN A 136 -16.32 2.24 -2.80
CA ASN A 136 -15.43 1.30 -2.14
C ASN A 136 -14.23 1.03 -3.04
N VAL A 137 -13.03 1.30 -2.52
CA VAL A 137 -11.77 1.28 -3.27
C VAL A 137 -10.88 0.16 -2.74
N LEU A 138 -10.52 -0.79 -3.61
CA LEU A 138 -9.49 -1.79 -3.32
C LEU A 138 -8.19 -1.34 -3.98
N VAL A 139 -7.14 -1.16 -3.18
CA VAL A 139 -5.84 -0.68 -3.67
C VAL A 139 -4.94 -1.87 -4.03
N ILE A 140 -4.26 -1.79 -5.18
CA ILE A 140 -3.26 -2.77 -5.63
C ILE A 140 -1.89 -2.11 -5.75
N ASP A 141 -0.86 -2.72 -5.15
CA ASP A 141 0.52 -2.23 -5.23
C ASP A 141 1.53 -3.39 -5.19
N ASP A 142 2.78 -3.18 -5.60
CA ASP A 142 3.75 -4.27 -5.76
C ASP A 142 4.21 -4.92 -4.45
N VAL A 143 4.96 -4.19 -3.62
CA VAL A 143 5.55 -4.67 -2.37
C VAL A 143 5.51 -3.56 -1.35
N ILE A 144 5.03 -3.89 -0.15
CA ILE A 144 5.02 -2.94 0.95
C ILE A 144 6.35 -3.00 1.69
N THR A 145 6.96 -1.82 1.85
CA THR A 145 8.20 -1.64 2.63
C THR A 145 7.92 -0.92 3.94
N ALA A 146 7.81 0.41 3.92
CA ALA A 146 7.60 1.24 5.10
C ALA A 146 6.13 1.67 5.30
N GLY A 147 5.22 1.28 4.41
CA GLY A 147 3.81 1.66 4.47
C GLY A 147 3.49 3.11 4.10
N THR A 148 4.49 3.97 3.85
CA THR A 148 4.30 5.38 3.47
C THR A 148 3.35 5.54 2.27
N ALA A 149 3.62 4.81 1.18
CA ALA A 149 2.77 4.87 -0.02
C ALA A 149 1.31 4.43 0.23
N MET A 150 1.09 3.49 1.17
CA MET A 150 -0.26 3.09 1.56
C MET A 150 -0.96 4.21 2.32
N ARG A 151 -0.28 4.87 3.27
CA ARG A 151 -0.83 6.00 4.02
C ARG A 151 -1.16 7.16 3.09
N ASP A 152 -0.28 7.47 2.16
CA ASP A 152 -0.53 8.51 1.14
C ASP A 152 -1.77 8.16 0.30
N THR A 153 -1.91 6.88 -0.10
CA THR A 153 -3.07 6.44 -0.86
C THR A 153 -4.37 6.53 -0.05
N LEU A 154 -4.35 6.17 1.24
CA LEU A 154 -5.51 6.32 2.12
C LEU A 154 -5.98 7.78 2.18
N VAL A 155 -5.04 8.70 2.38
CA VAL A 155 -5.34 10.15 2.43
C VAL A 155 -5.90 10.63 1.08
N LYS A 156 -5.28 10.25 -0.03
CA LYS A 156 -5.75 10.66 -1.37
C LYS A 156 -7.16 10.15 -1.67
N VAL A 157 -7.41 8.87 -1.43
CA VAL A 157 -8.73 8.27 -1.68
C VAL A 157 -9.79 8.94 -0.79
N ALA A 158 -9.48 9.20 0.48
CA ALA A 158 -10.39 9.89 1.40
C ALA A 158 -10.68 11.33 0.95
N ARG A 159 -9.68 12.07 0.48
CA ARG A 159 -9.84 13.44 -0.06
C ARG A 159 -10.77 13.49 -1.27
N GLU A 160 -10.73 12.46 -2.10
CA GLU A 160 -11.61 12.30 -3.26
C GLU A 160 -13.00 11.73 -2.89
N GLY A 161 -13.27 11.56 -1.59
CA GLY A 161 -14.53 11.08 -1.04
C GLY A 161 -14.76 9.57 -1.16
N GLY A 162 -13.72 8.80 -1.46
CA GLY A 162 -13.77 7.34 -1.50
C GLY A 162 -13.38 6.69 -0.18
N THR A 163 -13.69 5.39 -0.06
CA THR A 163 -13.37 4.58 1.13
C THR A 163 -12.47 3.42 0.72
N VAL A 164 -11.25 3.37 1.26
CA VAL A 164 -10.39 2.21 1.04
C VAL A 164 -10.89 1.02 1.87
N VAL A 165 -11.27 -0.07 1.18
CA VAL A 165 -11.80 -1.29 1.81
C VAL A 165 -10.76 -2.40 1.95
N GLY A 166 -9.65 -2.28 1.24
CA GLY A 166 -8.53 -3.20 1.38
C GLY A 166 -7.32 -2.86 0.53
N PHE A 167 -6.22 -3.55 0.82
CA PHE A 167 -5.01 -3.57 -0.01
C PHE A 167 -4.71 -4.99 -0.49
N ALA A 168 -4.25 -5.13 -1.73
CA ALA A 168 -3.69 -6.35 -2.26
C ALA A 168 -2.27 -6.09 -2.79
N VAL A 169 -1.30 -6.91 -2.37
CA VAL A 169 0.10 -6.78 -2.82
C VAL A 169 0.71 -8.06 -3.34
N ALA A 170 1.79 -7.98 -4.12
CA ALA A 170 2.40 -9.17 -4.71
C ALA A 170 3.15 -10.00 -3.66
N LEU A 171 3.86 -9.33 -2.75
CA LEU A 171 4.62 -10.00 -1.72
C LEU A 171 4.48 -9.32 -0.36
N ASP A 172 4.01 -10.07 0.62
CA ASP A 172 4.20 -9.76 2.03
C ASP A 172 5.51 -10.37 2.53
N ARG A 173 6.43 -9.51 2.97
CA ARG A 173 7.70 -9.97 3.53
C ARG A 173 7.57 -10.50 4.96
N GLU A 174 6.43 -10.26 5.63
CA GLU A 174 6.15 -10.64 7.02
C GLU A 174 7.20 -10.10 8.02
N GLU A 175 7.86 -9.00 7.64
CA GLU A 175 8.95 -8.39 8.40
C GLU A 175 8.45 -7.27 9.32
N LYS A 176 9.15 -7.11 10.45
CA LYS A 176 9.04 -5.97 11.35
C LYS A 176 9.53 -4.70 10.64
N MET A 177 8.92 -3.56 10.97
CA MET A 177 9.38 -2.25 10.51
C MET A 177 10.84 -2.00 10.93
N PRO A 178 11.64 -1.30 10.11
CA PRO A 178 13.05 -1.12 10.42
C PRO A 178 13.30 -0.16 11.58
N GLY A 179 14.28 -0.49 12.41
CA GLY A 179 14.70 0.35 13.53
C GLY A 179 15.48 1.60 13.08
N PRO A 180 15.69 2.60 13.97
CA PRO A 180 16.31 3.88 13.60
C PRO A 180 17.73 3.73 13.00
N LYS A 181 18.51 2.79 13.52
CA LYS A 181 19.91 2.53 13.11
C LYS A 181 20.06 1.37 12.12
N GLU A 182 18.95 0.84 11.60
CA GLU A 182 19.02 -0.35 10.77
C GLU A 182 19.68 -0.07 9.40
N LYS A 183 19.56 1.16 8.91
CA LYS A 183 20.29 1.63 7.71
C LYS A 183 21.82 1.59 7.87
N GLU A 184 22.31 1.64 9.11
CA GLU A 184 23.73 1.48 9.45
C GLU A 184 24.12 0.00 9.63
N GLY A 185 23.19 -0.92 9.36
CA GLY A 185 23.36 -2.37 9.55
C GLY A 185 23.15 -2.83 10.99
N ILE A 186 22.64 -1.95 11.87
CA ILE A 186 22.45 -2.23 13.29
C ILE A 186 20.98 -2.54 13.57
N ASP A 187 20.67 -3.81 13.77
CA ASP A 187 19.38 -4.26 14.30
C ASP A 187 19.40 -4.14 15.82
N ASP A 188 18.47 -3.36 16.37
CA ASP A 188 18.33 -3.14 17.81
C ASP A 188 17.63 -4.30 18.54
N GLY A 189 17.14 -5.31 17.80
CA GLY A 189 16.47 -6.47 18.37
C GLY A 189 15.06 -6.19 18.90
N GLU A 190 14.58 -4.94 18.80
CA GLU A 190 13.27 -4.55 19.32
C GLU A 190 12.14 -5.19 18.50
N ALA A 191 11.08 -5.57 19.20
CA ALA A 191 9.86 -6.09 18.59
C ALA A 191 9.07 -4.94 17.96
N ARG A 192 8.67 -5.11 16.69
CA ARG A 192 7.85 -4.14 15.96
C ARG A 192 6.82 -4.85 15.09
N GLY A 193 5.70 -4.18 14.82
CA GLY A 193 4.72 -4.62 13.84
C GLY A 193 5.25 -4.53 12.40
N SER A 194 4.52 -5.14 11.47
CA SER A 194 4.75 -4.93 10.03
C SER A 194 4.01 -3.68 9.54
N ALA A 195 4.43 -3.12 8.41
CA ALA A 195 3.71 -2.02 7.77
C ALA A 195 2.22 -2.36 7.53
N MET A 196 1.92 -3.59 7.08
CA MET A 196 0.52 -4.02 6.92
C MET A 196 -0.22 -4.22 8.23
N GLY A 197 0.48 -4.67 9.29
CA GLY A 197 -0.08 -4.78 10.62
C GLY A 197 -0.46 -3.41 11.20
N GLN A 198 0.40 -2.42 10.99
CA GLN A 198 0.13 -1.03 11.38
C GLN A 198 -1.07 -0.46 10.63
N ILE A 199 -1.15 -0.61 9.30
CA ILE A 199 -2.31 -0.12 8.53
C ILE A 199 -3.62 -0.75 9.00
N ARG A 200 -3.60 -2.05 9.30
CA ARG A 200 -4.77 -2.76 9.82
C ARG A 200 -5.16 -2.27 11.21
N GLY A 201 -4.19 -2.06 12.09
CA GLY A 201 -4.39 -1.49 13.41
C GLY A 201 -4.91 -0.07 13.31
N GLU A 202 -4.16 0.85 12.71
CA GLU A 202 -4.49 2.26 12.64
C GLU A 202 -5.81 2.54 11.90
N PHE A 203 -6.06 1.91 10.75
CA PHE A 203 -7.16 2.31 9.86
C PHE A 203 -8.29 1.27 9.75
N GLY A 204 -8.17 0.11 10.39
CA GLY A 204 -9.12 -1.00 10.24
C GLY A 204 -9.13 -1.64 8.84
N VAL A 205 -8.21 -1.27 7.96
CA VAL A 205 -8.18 -1.73 6.57
C VAL A 205 -7.46 -3.07 6.47
N ARG A 206 -8.15 -4.08 5.91
CA ARG A 206 -7.56 -5.40 5.73
C ARG A 206 -6.63 -5.44 4.53
N THR A 207 -5.60 -6.28 4.63
CA THR A 207 -4.63 -6.49 3.56
C THR A 207 -4.58 -7.94 3.14
N ALA A 208 -4.27 -8.16 1.86
CA ALA A 208 -4.03 -9.44 1.23
C ALA A 208 -2.69 -9.41 0.48
N SER A 209 -2.07 -10.56 0.31
CA SER A 209 -0.89 -10.71 -0.54
C SER A 209 -0.99 -11.95 -1.41
N ILE A 210 -0.43 -11.87 -2.63
CA ILE A 210 -0.29 -13.02 -3.50
C ILE A 210 0.62 -14.04 -2.80
N ALA A 211 1.84 -13.66 -2.43
CA ALA A 211 2.79 -14.51 -1.72
C ALA A 211 3.18 -13.92 -0.37
N THR A 212 3.57 -14.78 0.57
CA THR A 212 4.21 -14.41 1.83
C THR A 212 5.63 -14.97 1.94
N LEU A 213 6.42 -14.50 2.90
CA LEU A 213 7.71 -15.14 3.23
C LEU A 213 7.52 -16.62 3.61
N GLY A 214 6.43 -16.96 4.30
CA GLY A 214 6.01 -18.34 4.52
C GLY A 214 5.85 -19.15 3.23
N ASP A 215 5.15 -18.61 2.22
CA ASP A 215 4.98 -19.26 0.91
C ASP A 215 6.34 -19.47 0.22
N LEU A 216 7.27 -18.52 0.31
CA LEU A 216 8.61 -18.64 -0.27
C LEU A 216 9.44 -19.75 0.40
N ILE A 217 9.36 -19.87 1.73
CA ILE A 217 10.05 -20.93 2.49
C ILE A 217 9.49 -22.29 2.11
N GLU A 218 8.16 -22.42 1.99
CA GLU A 218 7.54 -23.68 1.62
C GLU A 218 7.88 -24.09 0.19
N LEU A 219 7.93 -23.14 -0.74
CA LEU A 219 8.40 -23.38 -2.11
C LEU A 219 9.86 -23.88 -2.14
N LEU A 220 10.72 -23.27 -1.33
CA LEU A 220 12.13 -23.67 -1.22
C LEU A 220 12.31 -25.06 -0.63
N ARG A 221 11.46 -25.51 0.30
CA ARG A 221 11.53 -26.89 0.81
C ARG A 221 11.32 -27.94 -0.28
N GLY A 222 10.55 -27.61 -1.32
CA GLY A 222 10.31 -28.51 -2.45
C GLY A 222 11.34 -28.43 -3.58
N LYS A 223 12.14 -27.35 -3.67
CA LYS A 223 12.97 -27.06 -4.86
C LYS A 223 14.40 -26.60 -4.56
N GLY A 224 14.69 -26.10 -3.37
CA GLY A 224 15.96 -25.49 -2.98
C GLY A 224 16.84 -26.41 -2.13
N SER A 225 18.02 -25.93 -1.75
CA SER A 225 18.90 -26.66 -0.84
C SER A 225 18.44 -26.51 0.63
N GLU A 226 18.78 -27.48 1.48
CA GLU A 226 18.55 -27.35 2.92
C GLU A 226 19.21 -26.11 3.51
N GLU A 227 20.34 -25.68 2.95
CA GLU A 227 21.05 -24.47 3.38
C GLU A 227 20.25 -23.20 3.08
N ASP A 228 19.63 -23.11 1.89
CA ASP A 228 18.78 -21.97 1.52
C ASP A 228 17.57 -21.86 2.45
N VAL A 229 16.93 -22.99 2.75
CA VAL A 229 15.81 -23.07 3.70
C VAL A 229 16.25 -22.59 5.08
N LYS A 230 17.39 -23.07 5.59
CA LYS A 230 17.94 -22.64 6.89
C LYS A 230 18.22 -21.14 6.93
N ARG A 231 18.80 -20.56 5.85
CA ARG A 231 19.05 -19.12 5.78
C ARG A 231 17.75 -18.31 5.79
N MET A 232 16.73 -18.74 5.05
CA MET A 232 15.41 -18.10 5.03
C MET A 232 14.69 -18.20 6.38
N GLU A 233 14.75 -19.35 7.04
CA GLU A 233 14.14 -19.54 8.37
C GLU A 233 14.84 -18.71 9.44
N ALA A 234 16.18 -18.63 9.41
CA ALA A 234 16.95 -17.76 10.30
C ALA A 234 16.62 -16.27 10.07
N TYR A 235 16.50 -15.85 8.82
CA TYR A 235 16.07 -14.49 8.47
C TYR A 235 14.67 -14.19 8.99
N ARG A 236 13.71 -15.10 8.75
CA ARG A 236 12.35 -14.98 9.29
C ARG A 236 12.37 -14.87 10.81
N ALA A 237 13.10 -15.73 11.51
CA ALA A 237 13.16 -15.70 12.98
C ALA A 237 13.68 -14.35 13.52
N ARG A 238 14.67 -13.75 12.83
CA ARG A 238 15.26 -12.48 13.24
C ARG A 238 14.36 -11.27 12.99
N TYR A 239 13.68 -11.23 11.84
CA TYR A 239 12.94 -10.05 11.40
C TYR A 239 11.42 -10.20 11.41
N LYS A 240 10.87 -11.32 11.86
CA LYS A 240 9.41 -11.52 11.93
C LYS A 240 8.74 -10.39 12.73
N ALA A 241 7.67 -9.84 12.17
CA ALA A 241 6.84 -8.85 12.86
C ALA A 241 6.12 -9.45 14.09
N SER A 242 5.98 -8.66 15.15
CA SER A 242 5.09 -8.98 16.27
C SER A 242 3.63 -8.77 15.87
N HIS A 243 2.72 -9.64 16.32
CA HIS A 243 1.28 -9.51 16.03
C HIS A 243 0.61 -8.38 16.84
N GLU A 244 -0.36 -7.73 16.16
CA GLU A 244 -1.48 -6.90 16.65
C GLU A 244 -1.15 -5.53 17.28
N GLY A 245 -1.10 -4.50 16.44
CA GLY A 245 -1.53 -3.16 16.86
C GLY A 245 -3.06 -3.17 17.00
N ALA A 246 -3.57 -2.66 18.13
CA ALA A 246 -5.01 -2.53 18.37
C ALA A 246 -5.68 -1.70 17.25
N ALA A 247 -6.90 -2.10 16.87
CA ALA A 247 -7.68 -1.39 15.85
C ALA A 247 -8.08 0.01 16.35
N VAL A 248 -7.53 1.06 15.77
CA VAL A 248 -8.08 2.41 15.78
C VAL A 248 -9.06 2.50 14.60
N GLY A 249 -10.27 3.02 14.84
CA GLY A 249 -11.32 3.06 13.82
C GLY A 249 -11.01 4.07 12.71
N THR A 250 -11.39 3.75 11.47
CA THR A 250 -11.26 4.64 10.30
C THR A 250 -11.89 6.02 10.54
N GLU A 251 -13.01 6.07 11.28
CA GLU A 251 -13.67 7.33 11.68
C GLU A 251 -12.77 8.19 12.57
N ALA A 252 -12.03 7.60 13.51
CA ALA A 252 -11.14 8.33 14.41
C ALA A 252 -9.96 8.96 13.65
N ILE A 253 -9.48 8.32 12.59
CA ILE A 253 -8.42 8.87 11.74
C ILE A 253 -8.96 9.96 10.82
N VAL A 254 -10.10 9.74 10.16
CA VAL A 254 -10.73 10.77 9.34
C VAL A 254 -11.03 12.00 10.18
N GLU A 255 -11.52 11.81 11.42
CA GLU A 255 -11.72 12.90 12.36
C GLU A 255 -10.41 13.57 12.76
N ALA A 256 -9.33 12.81 12.99
CA ALA A 256 -8.01 13.36 13.31
C ALA A 256 -7.43 14.18 12.15
N VAL A 257 -7.51 13.69 10.91
CA VAL A 257 -7.06 14.39 9.69
C VAL A 257 -7.89 15.65 9.47
N GLN A 258 -9.22 15.57 9.53
CA GLN A 258 -10.10 16.73 9.40
C GLN A 258 -9.91 17.74 10.55
N ARG A 259 -9.56 17.27 11.75
CA ARG A 259 -9.27 18.14 12.89
C ARG A 259 -7.90 18.83 12.72
N LEU A 260 -6.92 18.16 12.15
CA LEU A 260 -5.62 18.73 11.79
C LEU A 260 -5.77 19.77 10.67
N GLU A 261 -6.50 19.44 9.60
CA GLU A 261 -6.77 20.35 8.48
C GLU A 261 -7.52 21.62 8.94
N ARG A 262 -8.51 21.49 9.83
CA ARG A 262 -9.22 22.63 10.44
C ARG A 262 -8.35 23.51 11.34
N ARG A 263 -7.28 22.97 11.92
CA ARG A 263 -6.34 23.73 12.76
C ARG A 263 -5.31 24.44 11.89
N ILE A 264 -4.79 23.77 10.86
CA ILE A 264 -3.89 24.36 9.86
C ILE A 264 -4.59 25.53 9.15
N SER A 265 -5.86 25.38 8.76
CA SER A 265 -6.61 26.44 8.08
C SER A 265 -6.98 27.65 8.95
N ARG A 266 -6.71 27.59 10.26
CA ARG A 266 -6.98 28.67 11.23
C ARG A 266 -5.73 29.19 11.94
N ALA A 267 -4.56 28.69 11.56
CA ALA A 267 -3.28 29.07 12.16
C ALA A 267 -2.74 30.33 11.48
N GLU A 268 -2.22 31.29 12.26
CA GLU A 268 -1.36 32.34 11.71
C GLU A 268 0.04 31.75 11.42
N GLU A 269 0.82 32.37 10.52
CA GLU A 269 2.08 31.84 9.95
C GLU A 269 3.11 31.35 10.99
N GLY A 270 3.00 31.81 12.26
CA GLY A 270 3.88 31.40 13.38
C GLY A 270 3.37 30.23 14.26
N ASP A 271 2.13 29.78 14.10
CA ASP A 271 1.51 28.77 14.99
C ASP A 271 1.61 27.33 14.46
N LEU A 272 2.05 27.15 13.22
CA LEU A 272 2.14 25.84 12.57
C LEU A 272 3.03 24.86 13.34
N GLU A 273 4.18 25.33 13.82
CA GLU A 273 5.14 24.50 14.56
C GLU A 273 4.55 24.01 15.91
N GLN A 274 3.81 24.86 16.62
CA GLN A 274 3.14 24.50 17.88
C GLN A 274 1.89 23.61 17.67
N ILE A 275 1.18 23.76 16.55
CA ILE A 275 0.04 22.91 16.19
C ILE A 275 0.52 21.49 15.87
N LEU A 276 1.64 21.39 15.17
CA LEU A 276 2.30 20.12 14.87
C LEU A 276 2.79 19.41 16.14
N ASP A 277 3.42 20.15 17.06
CA ASP A 277 3.93 19.62 18.34
C ASP A 277 2.80 19.20 19.30
N SER A 278 1.70 19.96 19.35
CA SER A 278 0.55 19.69 20.23
C SER A 278 -0.38 18.56 19.73
N CYS A 279 -0.27 18.17 18.47
CA CYS A 279 -0.98 17.02 17.89
C CYS A 279 -0.29 15.68 18.15
N LEU A 280 0.88 15.66 18.80
CA LEU A 280 1.67 14.47 19.10
C LEU A 280 1.59 14.02 20.57
N PRO A 281 0.44 13.55 21.12
CA PRO A 281 0.52 12.68 22.27
C PRO A 281 0.80 11.25 21.79
N ARG A 282 2.08 10.87 21.88
CA ARG A 282 2.67 9.53 21.64
C ARG A 282 2.76 9.08 20.18
N VAL A 283 3.70 9.63 19.41
CA VAL A 283 3.99 9.06 18.08
C VAL A 283 5.46 9.15 17.69
N ASP A 284 6.20 8.05 17.84
CA ASP A 284 7.48 7.82 17.15
C ASP A 284 7.29 7.49 15.65
N ASP A 285 6.05 7.28 15.19
CA ASP A 285 5.69 6.81 13.84
C ASP A 285 5.05 7.86 12.89
N LEU A 286 4.69 9.08 13.35
CA LEU A 286 4.09 10.13 12.48
C LEU A 286 5.08 11.21 12.03
N GLY A 287 6.23 11.36 12.71
CA GLY A 287 7.25 12.36 12.35
C GLY A 287 7.78 12.23 10.92
N ARG A 288 7.73 11.03 10.33
CA ARG A 288 8.18 10.77 8.95
C ARG A 288 7.12 11.01 7.87
N CYS A 289 5.85 11.16 8.21
CA CYS A 289 4.81 11.54 7.25
C CYS A 289 4.84 13.05 6.94
N MET A 290 5.39 13.86 7.85
CA MET A 290 5.45 15.32 7.70
C MET A 290 6.70 15.85 7.02
N GLU A 291 7.82 15.12 7.01
CA GLU A 291 8.98 15.46 6.16
C GLU A 291 8.64 15.42 4.66
N VAL A 292 7.51 14.83 4.27
CA VAL A 292 6.99 14.88 2.89
C VAL A 292 6.13 16.13 2.62
N PHE A 293 5.64 16.80 3.67
CA PHE A 293 4.80 18.00 3.55
C PHE A 293 5.59 19.31 3.62
N VAL A 294 6.79 19.30 4.22
CA VAL A 294 7.70 20.45 4.18
C VAL A 294 8.78 20.12 3.17
N GLY A 295 8.66 20.71 1.97
CA GLY A 295 9.56 20.48 0.85
C GLY A 295 11.03 20.61 1.26
N GLU A 296 11.83 19.68 0.74
CA GLU A 296 13.27 19.74 0.65
C GLU A 296 13.69 21.15 0.20
N GLU A 297 14.43 21.88 1.04
CA GLU A 297 15.00 23.18 0.67
C GLU A 297 15.79 23.02 -0.64
N ARG A 298 15.26 23.59 -1.71
CA ARG A 298 16.05 23.94 -2.89
C ARG A 298 16.00 25.44 -3.05
N GLY A 299 17.21 26.01 -2.99
CA GLY A 299 17.45 27.43 -3.08
C GLY A 299 16.84 28.07 -4.32
N ASP A 300 16.52 29.34 -4.13
CA ASP A 300 16.29 30.38 -5.12
C ASP A 300 14.85 30.52 -5.63
N GLY A 301 14.08 31.34 -4.89
CA GLY A 301 13.19 32.36 -5.46
C GLY A 301 11.75 31.94 -5.79
N GLU A 302 10.81 32.37 -4.93
CA GLU A 302 9.36 32.52 -5.13
C GLU A 302 8.56 31.28 -5.59
N VAL A 303 7.89 30.62 -4.64
CA VAL A 303 6.74 29.73 -4.91
C VAL A 303 5.47 30.58 -4.84
N PRO A 304 4.60 30.61 -5.88
CA PRO A 304 3.30 31.24 -5.74
C PRO A 304 2.43 30.36 -4.85
N TRP A 305 2.01 30.91 -3.71
CA TRP A 305 0.89 30.40 -2.94
C TRP A 305 -0.35 30.44 -3.84
N VAL A 306 -0.83 29.29 -4.31
CA VAL A 306 -2.20 29.21 -4.83
C VAL A 306 -3.12 29.17 -3.61
N GLY A 307 -3.66 30.33 -3.27
CA GLY A 307 -4.57 30.51 -2.14
C GLY A 307 -5.82 29.65 -2.27
N VAL A 308 -6.21 29.05 -1.15
CA VAL A 308 -7.43 28.22 -0.98
C VAL A 308 -8.73 29.03 -1.21
N GLU A 309 -8.65 30.33 -1.46
CA GLU A 309 -9.82 31.21 -1.69
C GLU A 309 -10.51 30.97 -3.05
N GLU A 310 -9.80 30.47 -4.07
CA GLU A 310 -10.41 30.23 -5.40
C GLU A 310 -11.34 29.00 -5.47
N LEU A 311 -11.34 28.14 -4.43
CA LEU A 311 -12.26 27.00 -4.33
C LEU A 311 -13.61 27.34 -3.68
N VAL A 312 -13.78 28.57 -3.17
CA VAL A 312 -15.00 29.00 -2.46
C VAL A 312 -15.97 29.76 -3.37
N GLU A 313 -15.49 30.45 -4.42
CA GLU A 313 -16.37 31.29 -5.27
C GLU A 313 -17.16 30.52 -6.34
N GLU A 314 -16.72 29.34 -6.81
CA GLU A 314 -17.51 28.55 -7.79
C GLU A 314 -18.60 27.66 -7.17
N GLY A 315 -18.69 27.60 -5.83
CA GLY A 315 -19.67 26.80 -5.09
C GLY A 315 -20.94 27.55 -4.64
N ALA A 316 -21.01 28.88 -4.80
CA ALA A 316 -22.09 29.71 -4.27
C ALA A 316 -22.82 30.49 -5.38
N GLY A 317 -23.45 29.77 -6.30
CA GLY A 317 -24.08 30.37 -7.48
C GLY A 317 -25.40 29.78 -7.93
N VAL A 318 -26.26 29.22 -7.06
CA VAL A 318 -27.67 28.92 -7.41
C VAL A 318 -28.61 29.06 -6.20
N GLY A 319 -29.37 30.15 -6.17
CA GLY A 319 -30.82 30.13 -5.88
C GLY A 319 -31.31 30.33 -4.44
N ALA A 320 -31.60 31.57 -4.06
CA ALA A 320 -32.73 31.88 -3.18
C ALA A 320 -33.52 33.05 -3.78
N GLY A 321 -34.69 32.73 -4.34
CA GLY A 321 -35.72 33.67 -4.72
C GLY A 321 -37.05 33.23 -4.09
N ALA A 322 -37.68 34.19 -3.40
CA ALA A 322 -38.91 34.14 -2.59
C ALA A 322 -38.78 33.57 -1.17
#